data_AF-A0A0C3SD56-F1
#
_entry.id   AF-A0A0C3SD56-F1
#
_cell.length_a   1.000
_cell.length_b   1.000
_cell.length_c   1.000
_cell.angle_alpha   90.00
_cell.angle_beta   90.00
_cell.angle_gamma   90.00
#
_symmetry.space_group_name_H-M   'P 1'
#
loop_
_entity.id
_entity.type
_entity.pdbx_description
1 polymer ?
#
loop_
_entity_poly.entity_id
_entity_poly.type
_entity_poly.pdbx_seq_one_letter_code
_entity_poly.pdbx_strand_id
1 'polypeptide(L)'
;MFRLRRAPLLQVFVPSPEGDWLSDTSVLECEAELKRAGVLHLLRAGDVVWDVAVGDEANVGRLVWDGAYLIDLDYTYSRVGDPPRYLPTLAFPPSYFHRVIRTMGTGNPVVRIDLSPWADQIKANLQLLQDKLRMDTPQGGRHTVVRWVHRSSFVVRPPAGSKSIRLPMPHTAGPGPSPTGAWIVDPDWFGTVVVETEGTNEGLAELQARCKGPLIPRRGQQLTPEQQRFEERRMVFRILREKSRPGEIWVRIVSDKERIIL
;
A
#
# COMPACT_ATOMS: atom_id res chain seq x y z
N MET A 1 15.07 -0.30 -17.73
CA MET A 1 16.31 -1.01 -17.31
C MET A 1 16.01 -1.76 -16.02
N PHE A 2 16.17 -3.09 -16.03
CA PHE A 2 15.94 -3.97 -14.88
C PHE A 2 16.87 -3.61 -13.72
N ARG A 3 16.35 -3.59 -12.48
CA ARG A 3 17.12 -3.46 -11.25
C ARG A 3 16.68 -4.55 -10.29
N LEU A 4 17.64 -5.26 -9.72
CA LEU A 4 17.38 -6.24 -8.68
C LEU A 4 16.58 -5.59 -7.54
N ARG A 5 15.59 -6.33 -7.02
CA ARG A 5 14.74 -5.91 -5.88
C ARG A 5 13.89 -4.66 -6.14
N ARG A 6 13.57 -4.39 -7.40
CA ARG A 6 12.51 -3.48 -7.82
C ARG A 6 11.51 -4.23 -8.69
N ALA A 7 10.27 -3.76 -8.70
CA ALA A 7 9.29 -4.23 -9.65
C ALA A 7 9.85 -4.05 -11.07
N PRO A 8 9.89 -5.12 -11.89
CA PRO A 8 10.06 -4.94 -13.31
C PRO A 8 8.83 -4.19 -13.86
N LEU A 9 9.04 -3.49 -14.96
CA LEU A 9 7.98 -2.90 -15.76
C LEU A 9 7.99 -3.61 -17.11
N LEU A 10 7.12 -4.59 -17.28
CA LEU A 10 6.93 -5.28 -18.55
C LEU A 10 5.94 -4.48 -19.38
N GLN A 11 6.24 -4.34 -20.67
CA GLN A 11 5.37 -3.63 -21.60
C GLN A 11 4.69 -4.65 -22.50
N VAL A 12 3.37 -4.52 -22.61
CA VAL A 12 2.55 -5.22 -23.59
C VAL A 12 1.87 -4.19 -24.47
N PHE A 13 1.39 -4.62 -25.63
CA PHE A 13 0.62 -3.77 -26.52
C PHE A 13 -0.64 -4.53 -26.90
N VAL A 14 -1.76 -4.17 -26.28
CA VAL A 14 -3.08 -4.70 -26.61
C VAL A 14 -3.94 -3.54 -27.10
N PRO A 15 -4.35 -3.51 -28.38
CA PRO A 15 -5.18 -2.43 -28.88
C PRO A 15 -6.45 -2.26 -28.03
N SER A 16 -6.66 -1.07 -27.47
CA SER A 16 -7.88 -0.71 -26.73
C SER A 16 -8.77 0.17 -27.61
N PRO A 17 -9.66 -0.41 -28.43
CA PRO A 17 -10.55 0.38 -29.30
C PRO A 17 -11.56 1.21 -28.50
N GLU A 18 -11.76 0.89 -27.22
CA GLU A 18 -12.72 1.55 -26.30
C GLU A 18 -12.13 2.80 -25.62
N GLY A 19 -10.82 3.06 -25.76
CA GLY A 19 -10.18 4.31 -25.33
C GLY A 19 -9.18 4.17 -24.18
N ASP A 20 -9.10 5.20 -23.34
CA ASP A 20 -8.03 5.48 -22.37
C ASP A 20 -8.09 4.62 -21.07
N TRP A 21 -8.93 3.59 -21.03
CA TRP A 21 -9.01 2.65 -19.90
C TRP A 21 -9.08 1.21 -20.38
N LEU A 22 -8.54 0.28 -19.59
CA LEU A 22 -8.57 -1.15 -19.90
C LEU A 22 -9.91 -1.74 -19.46
N SER A 23 -10.64 -2.34 -20.39
CA SER A 23 -11.78 -3.19 -20.06
C SER A 23 -11.30 -4.56 -19.58
N ASP A 24 -12.18 -5.31 -18.90
CA ASP A 24 -11.88 -6.69 -18.44
C ASP A 24 -11.34 -7.57 -19.58
N THR A 25 -11.88 -7.39 -20.79
CA THR A 25 -11.43 -8.08 -22.00
C THR A 25 -9.99 -7.71 -22.35
N SER A 26 -9.63 -6.42 -22.30
CA SER A 26 -8.27 -5.96 -22.58
C SER A 26 -7.26 -6.46 -21.54
N VAL A 27 -7.66 -6.55 -20.26
CA VAL A 27 -6.82 -7.13 -19.20
C VAL A 27 -6.54 -8.61 -19.48
N LEU A 28 -7.57 -9.39 -19.83
CA LEU A 28 -7.41 -10.81 -20.19
C LEU A 28 -6.52 -11.00 -21.42
N GLU A 29 -6.62 -10.11 -22.42
CA GLU A 29 -5.76 -10.18 -23.60
C GLU A 29 -4.31 -9.81 -23.25
N CYS A 30 -4.07 -8.88 -22.31
CA CYS A 30 -2.74 -8.61 -21.78
C CYS A 30 -2.13 -9.86 -21.13
N GLU A 31 -2.91 -10.62 -20.35
CA GLU A 31 -2.47 -11.90 -19.79
C GLU A 31 -2.18 -12.94 -20.89
N ALA A 32 -3.02 -12.99 -21.92
CA ALA A 32 -2.84 -13.87 -23.06
C ALA A 32 -1.54 -13.56 -23.83
N GLU A 33 -1.20 -12.28 -24.00
CA GLU A 33 0.06 -11.84 -24.59
C GLU A 33 1.27 -12.27 -23.74
N LEU A 34 1.23 -12.07 -22.42
CA LEU A 34 2.30 -12.53 -21.53
C LEU A 34 2.48 -14.06 -21.57
N LYS A 35 1.38 -14.79 -21.70
CA LYS A 35 1.38 -16.25 -21.86
C LYS A 35 1.94 -16.67 -23.22
N ARG A 36 1.55 -16.02 -24.31
CA ARG A 36 2.07 -16.26 -25.67
C ARG A 36 3.56 -15.96 -25.77
N ALA A 37 4.02 -14.89 -25.12
CA ALA A 37 5.43 -14.55 -24.99
C ALA A 37 6.21 -15.50 -24.08
N GLY A 38 5.53 -16.40 -23.36
CA GLY A 38 6.16 -17.38 -22.48
C GLY A 38 6.79 -16.81 -21.22
N VAL A 39 6.50 -15.55 -20.85
CA VAL A 39 7.14 -14.87 -19.71
C VAL A 39 6.37 -15.00 -18.39
N LEU A 40 5.14 -15.54 -18.41
CA LEU A 40 4.27 -15.62 -17.24
C LEU A 40 4.93 -16.31 -16.04
N HIS A 41 5.70 -17.37 -16.29
CA HIS A 41 6.42 -18.14 -15.26
C HIS A 41 7.59 -17.39 -14.62
N LEU A 42 8.01 -16.26 -15.20
CA LEU A 42 9.06 -15.39 -14.68
C LEU A 42 8.50 -14.31 -13.75
N LEU A 43 7.18 -14.04 -13.83
CA LEU A 43 6.53 -13.01 -13.02
C LEU A 43 6.44 -13.43 -11.56
N ARG A 44 6.64 -12.45 -10.69
CA ARG A 44 6.44 -12.56 -9.24
C ARG A 44 5.30 -11.65 -8.84
N ALA A 45 4.56 -12.04 -7.80
CA ALA A 45 3.55 -11.17 -7.24
C ALA A 45 4.16 -9.80 -6.93
N GLY A 46 3.50 -8.71 -7.32
CA GLY A 46 3.98 -7.33 -7.26
C GLY A 46 4.67 -6.83 -8.53
N ASP A 47 4.97 -7.68 -9.52
CA ASP A 47 5.52 -7.23 -10.80
C ASP A 47 4.49 -6.38 -11.56
N VAL A 48 4.97 -5.35 -12.26
CA VAL A 48 4.11 -4.38 -12.93
C VAL A 48 4.14 -4.62 -14.43
N VAL A 49 2.96 -4.71 -15.02
CA VAL A 49 2.75 -4.79 -16.47
C VAL A 49 2.10 -3.50 -16.90
N TRP A 50 2.49 -2.98 -18.06
CA TRP A 50 1.92 -1.77 -18.62
C TRP A 50 1.50 -2.04 -20.06
N ASP A 51 0.21 -1.92 -20.31
CA ASP A 51 -0.29 -1.85 -21.68
C ASP A 51 -0.02 -0.46 -22.25
N VAL A 52 0.98 -0.39 -23.13
CA VAL A 52 1.43 0.87 -23.74
C VAL A 52 0.44 1.41 -24.77
N ALA A 53 -0.55 0.62 -25.18
CA ALA A 53 -1.57 1.06 -26.13
C ALA A 53 -2.49 2.16 -25.56
N VAL A 54 -2.65 2.21 -24.23
CA VAL A 54 -3.56 3.13 -23.52
C VAL A 54 -2.89 4.46 -23.15
N GLY A 55 -1.60 4.63 -23.48
CA GLY A 55 -0.83 5.85 -23.23
C GLY A 55 0.01 5.82 -21.94
N ASP A 56 0.76 6.90 -21.71
CA ASP A 56 1.70 7.04 -20.58
C ASP A 56 1.29 8.14 -19.57
N GLU A 57 0.02 8.53 -19.56
CA GLU A 57 -0.46 9.47 -18.56
C GLU A 57 -0.51 8.80 -17.18
N ALA A 58 0.21 9.39 -16.21
CA ALA A 58 0.26 8.89 -14.84
C ALA A 58 0.56 7.37 -14.76
N ASN A 59 -0.40 6.57 -14.27
CA ASN A 59 -0.32 5.11 -14.24
C ASN A 59 -1.40 4.43 -15.12
N VAL A 60 -1.97 5.14 -16.10
CA VAL A 60 -2.92 4.54 -17.04
C VAL A 60 -2.31 3.31 -17.72
N GLY A 61 -3.11 2.25 -17.85
CA GLY A 61 -2.70 0.97 -18.41
C GLY A 61 -1.74 0.14 -17.55
N ARG A 62 -1.35 0.60 -16.35
CA ARG A 62 -0.47 -0.17 -15.44
C ARG A 62 -1.30 -1.10 -14.58
N LEU A 63 -0.92 -2.38 -14.61
CA LEU A 63 -1.50 -3.50 -13.90
C LEU A 63 -0.44 -4.12 -12.99
N VAL A 64 -0.87 -4.75 -11.90
CA VAL A 64 0.03 -5.49 -11.00
C VAL A 64 -0.32 -6.97 -11.03
N TRP A 65 0.70 -7.80 -11.20
CA TRP A 65 0.57 -9.25 -11.09
C TRP A 65 0.40 -9.65 -9.62
N ASP A 66 -0.68 -10.34 -9.26
CA ASP A 66 -0.91 -10.77 -7.86
C ASP A 66 -0.32 -12.16 -7.55
N GLY A 67 0.23 -12.83 -8.56
CA GLY A 67 0.71 -14.21 -8.51
C GLY A 67 -0.12 -15.18 -9.36
N ALA A 68 -1.32 -14.79 -9.76
CA ALA A 68 -2.23 -15.59 -10.59
C ALA A 68 -2.89 -14.78 -11.73
N TYR A 69 -3.18 -13.50 -11.50
CA TYR A 69 -3.86 -12.62 -12.43
C TYR A 69 -3.23 -11.22 -12.44
N LEU A 70 -3.43 -10.49 -13.52
CA LEU A 70 -3.23 -9.06 -13.61
C LEU A 70 -4.41 -8.34 -12.98
N ILE A 71 -4.11 -7.39 -12.10
CA ILE A 71 -5.14 -6.59 -11.47
C ILE A 71 -4.83 -5.10 -11.56
N ASP A 72 -5.89 -4.31 -11.64
CA ASP A 72 -5.84 -2.86 -11.62
C ASP A 72 -5.21 -2.29 -10.35
N LEU A 73 -4.71 -1.06 -10.50
CA LEU A 73 -4.37 -0.21 -9.36
C LEU A 73 -5.63 0.24 -8.62
N ASP A 74 -5.47 0.58 -7.34
CA ASP A 74 -6.56 1.10 -6.52
C ASP A 74 -6.59 2.63 -6.58
N TYR A 75 -7.69 3.17 -7.07
CA TYR A 75 -7.92 4.61 -7.24
C TYR A 75 -8.73 5.25 -6.11
N THR A 76 -9.07 4.52 -5.06
CA THR A 76 -9.93 4.98 -3.95
C THR A 76 -9.37 6.20 -3.21
N TYR A 77 -8.04 6.25 -3.05
CA TYR A 77 -7.34 7.31 -2.30
C TYR A 77 -6.28 8.06 -3.13
N SER A 78 -6.19 7.73 -4.42
CA SER A 78 -5.25 8.35 -5.35
C SER A 78 -5.80 8.39 -6.77
N ARG A 79 -5.82 9.59 -7.35
CA ARG A 79 -6.28 9.81 -8.73
C ARG A 79 -5.40 9.14 -9.77
N VAL A 80 -4.18 8.78 -9.40
CA VAL A 80 -3.24 8.08 -10.28
C VAL A 80 -3.12 6.61 -9.96
N GLY A 81 -3.87 6.09 -9.00
CA GLY A 81 -3.79 4.69 -8.61
C GLY A 81 -2.58 4.40 -7.70
N ASP A 82 -2.78 3.50 -6.76
CA ASP A 82 -1.77 2.95 -5.86
C ASP A 82 -1.83 1.41 -5.88
N PRO A 83 -0.82 0.70 -5.32
CA PRO A 83 -0.90 -0.74 -5.17
C PRO A 83 -2.21 -1.19 -4.49
N PRO A 84 -2.89 -2.20 -5.03
CA PRO A 84 -4.17 -2.65 -4.53
C PRO A 84 -4.12 -3.30 -3.14
N ARG A 85 -5.28 -3.39 -2.48
CA ARG A 85 -5.42 -3.79 -1.06
C ARG A 85 -4.88 -5.19 -0.70
N TYR A 86 -4.85 -6.11 -1.66
CA TYR A 86 -4.38 -7.48 -1.46
C TYR A 86 -2.87 -7.63 -1.69
N LEU A 87 -2.16 -6.55 -2.02
CA LEU A 87 -0.71 -6.51 -2.04
C LEU A 87 -0.20 -5.87 -0.74
N PRO A 88 0.28 -6.67 0.23
CA PRO A 88 0.77 -6.15 1.48
C PRO A 88 2.10 -5.43 1.24
N THR A 89 2.15 -4.16 1.58
CA THR A 89 3.32 -3.31 1.27
C THR A 89 4.59 -3.80 1.95
N LEU A 90 4.49 -4.35 3.17
CA LEU A 90 5.65 -4.88 3.90
C LEU A 90 6.25 -6.16 3.28
N ALA A 91 5.61 -6.77 2.28
CA ALA A 91 6.20 -7.88 1.55
C ALA A 91 7.20 -7.46 0.46
N PHE A 92 7.34 -6.15 0.21
CA PHE A 92 8.17 -5.61 -0.87
C PHE A 92 9.08 -4.51 -0.35
N PRO A 93 10.38 -4.47 -0.64
CA PRO A 93 11.26 -3.41 -0.16
C PRO A 93 10.64 -2.01 -0.35
N PRO A 94 10.87 -1.02 0.53
CA PRO A 94 10.20 0.30 0.43
C PRO A 94 10.36 0.99 -0.93
N SER A 95 11.43 0.67 -1.67
CA SER A 95 11.72 1.21 -2.99
C SER A 95 11.21 0.37 -4.16
N TYR A 96 10.49 -0.72 -3.90
CA TYR A 96 10.12 -1.73 -4.90
C TYR A 96 9.35 -1.13 -6.08
N PHE A 97 8.31 -0.35 -5.78
CA PHE A 97 7.47 0.34 -6.79
C PHE A 97 8.01 1.70 -7.21
N HIS A 98 9.17 2.13 -6.71
CA HIS A 98 9.68 3.48 -6.92
C HIS A 98 9.95 3.77 -8.40
N ARG A 99 9.24 4.77 -8.95
CA ARG A 99 9.22 5.17 -10.38
C ARG A 99 8.55 4.19 -11.33
N VAL A 100 8.05 3.06 -10.83
CA VAL A 100 7.31 2.07 -11.62
C VAL A 100 5.81 2.36 -11.52
N ILE A 101 5.30 2.42 -10.29
CA ILE A 101 4.01 3.04 -9.98
C ILE A 101 4.30 4.48 -9.57
N ARG A 102 3.83 5.42 -10.38
CA ARG A 102 4.03 6.85 -10.21
C ARG A 102 3.14 7.37 -9.08
N THR A 103 3.65 8.37 -8.35
CA THR A 103 2.91 9.05 -7.28
C THR A 103 2.85 10.53 -7.63
N MET A 104 1.66 11.14 -7.57
CA MET A 104 1.48 12.57 -7.86
C MET A 104 1.62 13.46 -6.62
N GLY A 105 1.79 14.77 -6.83
CA GLY A 105 1.72 15.79 -5.80
C GLY A 105 2.91 15.78 -4.84
N THR A 106 2.65 15.67 -3.54
CA THR A 106 3.66 15.67 -2.47
C THR A 106 4.68 14.52 -2.57
N GLY A 107 4.43 13.55 -3.45
CA GLY A 107 5.29 12.39 -3.65
C GLY A 107 5.13 11.32 -2.57
N ASN A 108 4.12 11.43 -1.71
CA ASN A 108 3.87 10.53 -0.58
C ASN A 108 2.84 9.43 -0.98
N PRO A 109 3.28 8.19 -1.27
CA PRO A 109 2.40 7.14 -1.79
C PRO A 109 1.44 6.59 -0.73
N VAL A 110 0.28 6.12 -1.17
CA VAL A 110 -0.64 5.34 -0.32
C VAL A 110 -0.20 3.88 -0.34
N VAL A 111 -0.24 3.25 0.82
CA VAL A 111 0.25 1.89 1.05
C VAL A 111 -0.72 1.09 1.92
N ARG A 112 -0.58 -0.24 1.85
CA ARG A 112 -1.45 -1.22 2.50
C ARG A 112 -0.65 -1.97 3.56
N ILE A 113 -0.85 -1.59 4.83
CA ILE A 113 -0.12 -2.14 5.99
C ILE A 113 -1.13 -2.64 7.02
N ASP A 114 -1.05 -3.91 7.40
CA ASP A 114 -1.78 -4.44 8.55
C ASP A 114 -0.97 -4.20 9.84
N LEU A 115 -1.51 -3.42 10.78
CA LEU A 115 -0.86 -3.13 12.06
C LEU A 115 -1.06 -4.20 13.13
N SER A 116 -2.01 -5.13 12.93
CA SER A 116 -2.40 -6.11 13.95
C SER A 116 -1.27 -6.98 14.48
N PRO A 117 -0.25 -7.40 13.70
CA PRO A 117 0.86 -8.18 14.24
C PRO A 117 1.72 -7.41 15.26
N TRP A 118 1.61 -6.08 15.29
CA TRP A 118 2.41 -5.20 16.14
C TRP A 118 1.57 -4.40 17.16
N ALA A 119 0.31 -4.81 17.38
CA ALA A 119 -0.64 -4.12 18.25
C ALA A 119 -0.05 -3.82 19.64
N ASP A 120 0.63 -4.78 20.25
CA ASP A 120 1.21 -4.64 21.60
C ASP A 120 2.35 -3.60 21.64
N GLN A 121 3.22 -3.60 20.63
CA GLN A 121 4.28 -2.58 20.51
C GLN A 121 3.69 -1.19 20.29
N ILE A 122 2.68 -1.11 19.41
CA ILE A 122 2.01 0.16 19.12
C ILE A 122 1.34 0.71 20.37
N LYS A 123 0.68 -0.13 21.17
CA LYS A 123 0.07 0.26 22.43
C LYS A 123 1.12 0.71 23.45
N ALA A 124 2.22 -0.02 23.59
CA ALA A 124 3.27 0.27 24.55
C ALA A 124 4.05 1.57 24.23
N ASN A 125 4.24 1.87 22.95
CA ASN A 125 5.03 3.01 22.49
C ASN A 125 4.19 4.27 22.18
N LEU A 126 2.89 4.24 22.46
CA LEU A 126 1.97 5.32 22.13
C LEU A 126 2.24 6.57 22.98
N GLN A 127 2.39 7.72 22.32
CA GLN A 127 2.61 9.02 22.94
C GLN A 127 1.76 10.09 22.26
N LEU A 128 1.27 11.06 23.04
CA LEU A 128 0.68 12.29 22.53
C LEU A 128 1.75 13.38 22.51
N LEU A 129 2.06 13.89 21.33
CA LEU A 129 3.16 14.83 21.10
C LEU A 129 2.66 16.13 20.49
N GLN A 130 3.30 17.23 20.87
CA GLN A 130 3.12 18.53 20.24
C GLN A 130 4.11 18.68 19.08
N ASP A 131 3.60 18.74 17.86
CA ASP A 131 4.38 18.92 16.63
C ASP A 131 4.29 20.38 16.16
N LYS A 132 5.44 21.00 15.90
CA LYS A 132 5.55 22.41 15.47
C LYS A 132 5.98 22.44 14.01
N LEU A 133 5.02 22.60 13.09
CA LEU A 133 5.29 22.67 11.67
C LEU A 133 5.53 24.12 11.26
N ARG A 134 6.63 24.39 10.57
CA ARG A 134 6.84 25.67 9.88
C ARG A 134 6.20 25.57 8.51
N MET A 135 5.22 26.41 8.23
CA MET A 135 4.61 26.55 6.92
C MET A 135 4.95 27.92 6.34
N ASP A 136 5.35 27.93 5.07
CA ASP A 136 5.46 29.15 4.30
C ASP A 136 4.06 29.56 3.82
N THR A 137 3.66 30.80 4.09
CA THR A 137 2.40 31.35 3.62
C THR A 137 2.53 31.71 2.14
N PRO A 138 1.43 31.72 1.37
CA PRO A 138 1.44 32.12 -0.04
C PRO A 138 1.99 33.55 -0.28
N GLN A 139 2.05 34.38 0.76
CA GLN A 139 2.55 35.76 0.75
C GLN A 139 4.03 35.87 1.21
N GLY A 140 4.74 34.75 1.41
CA GLY A 140 6.16 34.73 1.75
C GLY A 140 6.50 34.86 3.25
N GLY A 141 5.51 34.75 4.14
CA GLY A 141 5.71 34.74 5.59
C GLY A 141 5.89 33.32 6.15
N ARG A 142 6.67 33.16 7.22
CA ARG A 142 6.82 31.86 7.92
C ARG A 142 5.90 31.81 9.12
N HIS A 143 4.89 30.93 9.09
CA HIS A 143 4.01 30.67 10.23
C HIS A 143 4.36 29.34 10.89
N THR A 144 4.46 29.33 12.22
CA THR A 144 4.60 28.08 12.99
C THR A 144 3.21 27.64 13.43
N VAL A 145 2.76 26.51 12.91
CA VAL A 145 1.51 25.88 13.32
C VAL A 145 1.82 24.76 14.30
N VAL A 146 1.17 24.81 15.44
CA VAL A 146 1.25 23.78 16.46
C VAL A 146 0.09 22.81 16.25
N ARG A 147 0.39 21.52 16.17
CA ARG A 147 -0.62 20.45 16.13
C ARG A 147 -0.29 19.38 17.17
N TRP A 148 -1.31 18.74 17.70
CA TRP A 148 -1.15 17.56 18.52
C TRP A 148 -1.23 16.32 17.64
N VAL A 149 -0.34 15.35 17.86
CA VAL A 149 -0.29 14.09 17.12
C VAL A 149 -0.13 12.92 18.08
N HIS A 150 -0.90 11.85 17.85
CA HIS A 150 -0.59 10.57 18.45
C HIS A 150 0.49 9.90 17.61
N ARG A 151 1.60 9.54 18.24
CA ARG A 151 2.71 8.83 17.61
C ARG A 151 2.93 7.51 18.32
N SER A 152 3.19 6.48 17.54
CA SER A 152 3.71 5.22 18.05
C SER A 152 4.71 4.61 17.07
N SER A 153 5.39 3.55 17.47
CA SER A 153 6.31 2.83 16.62
C SER A 153 6.32 1.34 16.89
N PHE A 154 6.71 0.58 15.89
CA PHE A 154 6.96 -0.85 16.02
C PHE A 154 8.17 -1.27 15.18
N VAL A 155 8.81 -2.36 15.62
CA VAL A 155 9.96 -2.93 14.92
C VAL A 155 9.51 -4.10 14.05
N VAL A 156 9.81 -3.99 12.77
CA VAL A 156 9.66 -5.04 11.79
C VAL A 156 10.92 -5.89 11.86
N ARG A 157 10.89 -6.98 12.63
CA ARG A 157 11.96 -7.98 12.66
C ARG A 157 11.39 -9.36 12.95
N PRO A 158 12.01 -10.45 12.45
CA PRO A 158 11.58 -11.80 12.77
C PRO A 158 11.58 -12.04 14.28
N PRO A 159 10.60 -12.80 14.81
CA PRO A 159 10.64 -13.25 16.20
C PRO A 159 11.83 -14.19 16.42
N ALA A 160 12.29 -14.31 17.68
CA ALA A 160 13.40 -15.18 18.04
C ALA A 160 13.16 -16.62 17.54
N GLY A 161 14.15 -17.19 16.85
CA GLY A 161 14.04 -18.53 16.25
C GLY A 161 13.38 -18.58 14.86
N SER A 162 12.83 -17.47 14.36
CA SER A 162 12.34 -17.37 12.98
C SER A 162 13.30 -16.55 12.11
N LYS A 163 13.35 -16.88 10.81
CA LYS A 163 14.06 -16.08 9.80
C LYS A 163 13.15 -15.10 9.07
N SER A 164 11.84 -15.16 9.30
CA SER A 164 10.84 -14.42 8.51
C SER A 164 9.60 -14.06 9.33
N ILE A 165 8.89 -13.01 8.91
CA ILE A 165 7.58 -12.63 9.45
C ILE A 165 6.53 -12.97 8.38
N ARG A 166 5.55 -13.81 8.71
CA ARG A 166 4.41 -14.09 7.82
C ARG A 166 3.35 -13.01 8.00
N LEU A 167 2.84 -12.50 6.88
CA LEU A 167 1.79 -11.50 6.88
C LEU A 167 0.42 -12.20 6.81
N PRO A 168 -0.52 -11.88 7.71
CA PRO A 168 -1.87 -12.39 7.60
C PRO A 168 -2.53 -11.74 6.39
N MET A 169 -2.95 -12.53 5.41
CA MET A 169 -3.60 -12.02 4.20
C MET A 169 -5.02 -12.54 4.07
N PRO A 170 -5.93 -11.74 3.47
CA PRO A 170 -7.25 -12.22 3.11
C PRO A 170 -7.13 -13.41 2.15
N HIS A 171 -8.11 -14.32 2.18
CA HIS A 171 -8.17 -15.45 1.23
C HIS A 171 -8.22 -15.03 -0.24
N THR A 172 -8.58 -13.78 -0.51
CA THR A 172 -8.65 -13.21 -1.87
C THR A 172 -7.29 -12.71 -2.36
N ALA A 173 -6.25 -12.68 -1.53
CA ALA A 173 -4.92 -12.38 -2.00
C ALA A 173 -4.36 -13.60 -2.73
N GLY A 174 -3.75 -13.38 -3.90
CA GLY A 174 -3.02 -14.42 -4.62
C GLY A 174 -1.93 -15.08 -3.77
N PRO A 175 -1.25 -16.13 -4.27
CA PRO A 175 -0.27 -16.89 -3.52
C PRO A 175 0.94 -16.05 -3.06
N GLY A 176 1.10 -14.82 -3.52
CA GLY A 176 2.23 -13.98 -3.10
C GLY A 176 3.57 -14.53 -3.59
N PRO A 177 4.68 -13.87 -3.23
CA PRO A 177 5.97 -14.10 -3.89
C PRO A 177 6.79 -15.27 -3.32
N SER A 178 6.39 -15.90 -2.21
CA SER A 178 7.13 -17.03 -1.61
C SER A 178 6.91 -18.34 -2.39
N PRO A 179 7.92 -19.25 -2.44
CA PRO A 179 7.75 -20.59 -3.01
C PRO A 179 6.60 -21.40 -2.41
N THR A 180 6.20 -21.09 -1.18
CA THR A 180 5.09 -21.75 -0.47
C THR A 180 3.74 -21.06 -0.67
N GLY A 181 3.66 -20.06 -1.55
CA GLY A 181 2.44 -19.26 -1.70
C GLY A 181 2.12 -18.43 -0.45
N ALA A 182 3.14 -17.95 0.27
CA ALA A 182 2.97 -17.14 1.46
C ALA A 182 3.44 -15.69 1.25
N TRP A 183 2.72 -14.75 1.85
CA TRP A 183 3.17 -13.37 1.98
C TRP A 183 4.10 -13.24 3.17
N ILE A 184 5.35 -12.87 2.90
CA ILE A 184 6.42 -12.79 3.88
C ILE A 184 6.98 -11.37 3.83
N VAL A 185 7.26 -10.79 4.99
CA VAL A 185 7.96 -9.50 5.06
C VAL A 185 9.34 -9.62 4.42
N ASP A 186 9.63 -8.72 3.48
CA ASP A 186 10.94 -8.67 2.85
C ASP A 186 12.02 -8.32 3.90
N PRO A 187 13.15 -9.04 3.97
CA PRO A 187 14.21 -8.72 4.92
C PRO A 187 14.77 -7.29 4.82
N ASP A 188 14.69 -6.65 3.66
CA ASP A 188 15.10 -5.25 3.46
C ASP A 188 14.14 -4.25 4.14
N TRP A 189 12.97 -4.70 4.64
CA TRP A 189 12.12 -3.91 5.53
C TRP A 189 12.59 -3.89 6.98
N PHE A 190 13.50 -4.77 7.39
CA PHE A 190 13.81 -4.91 8.80
C PHE A 190 14.31 -3.59 9.38
N GLY A 191 13.57 -3.08 10.36
CA GLY A 191 13.69 -1.69 10.78
C GLY A 191 12.48 -1.23 11.59
N THR A 192 12.29 0.08 11.65
CA THR A 192 11.25 0.71 12.46
C THR A 192 10.19 1.34 11.58
N VAL A 193 8.92 1.12 11.92
CA VAL A 193 7.80 1.87 11.34
C VAL A 193 7.26 2.78 12.41
N VAL A 194 7.22 4.08 12.11
CA VAL A 194 6.61 5.11 12.96
C VAL A 194 5.25 5.44 12.38
N VAL A 195 4.20 5.31 13.20
CA VAL A 195 2.82 5.59 12.82
C VAL A 195 2.38 6.88 13.50
N GLU A 196 1.85 7.83 12.71
CA GLU A 196 1.24 9.06 13.19
C GLU A 196 -0.26 9.10 12.87
N THR A 197 -1.03 9.65 13.80
CA THR A 197 -2.44 10.02 13.60
C THR A 197 -2.73 11.34 14.31
N GLU A 198 -3.89 11.92 14.04
CA GLU A 198 -4.34 13.15 14.66
C GLU A 198 -4.37 13.02 16.19
N GLY A 199 -4.00 14.09 16.91
CA GLY A 199 -3.95 14.17 18.37
C GLY A 199 -5.32 14.15 19.07
N THR A 200 -6.39 13.80 18.37
CA THR A 200 -7.76 13.74 18.88
C THR A 200 -8.08 12.36 19.45
N ASN A 201 -9.14 12.27 20.26
CA ASN A 201 -9.61 10.98 20.79
C ASN A 201 -10.09 10.05 19.66
N GLU A 202 -10.65 10.61 18.59
CA GLU A 202 -11.08 9.89 17.39
C GLU A 202 -9.88 9.30 16.64
N GLY A 203 -8.80 10.09 16.48
CA GLY A 203 -7.56 9.63 15.86
C GLY A 203 -6.91 8.48 16.64
N LEU A 204 -6.93 8.57 17.98
CA LEU A 204 -6.47 7.50 18.86
C LEU A 204 -7.34 6.24 18.74
N ALA A 205 -8.66 6.39 18.82
CA ALA A 205 -9.59 5.27 18.70
C ALA A 205 -9.46 4.57 17.33
N GLU A 206 -9.25 5.32 16.25
CA GLU A 206 -8.99 4.77 14.92
C GLU A 206 -7.69 3.96 14.87
N LEU A 207 -6.59 4.48 15.42
CA LEU A 207 -5.32 3.75 15.49
C LEU A 207 -5.46 2.44 16.28
N GLN A 208 -6.15 2.49 17.42
CA GLN A 208 -6.41 1.30 18.24
C GLN A 208 -7.30 0.29 17.50
N ALA A 209 -8.33 0.75 16.77
CA ALA A 209 -9.19 -0.10 15.98
C ALA A 209 -8.41 -0.83 14.87
N ARG A 210 -7.50 -0.14 14.18
CA ARG A 210 -6.68 -0.72 13.10
C ARG A 210 -5.73 -1.83 13.58
N CYS A 211 -5.37 -1.80 14.85
CA CYS A 211 -4.56 -2.83 15.51
C CYS A 211 -5.34 -4.12 15.85
N LYS A 212 -6.68 -4.15 15.79
CA LYS A 212 -7.48 -5.31 16.21
C LYS A 212 -7.47 -6.49 15.23
N GLY A 213 -6.85 -6.34 14.07
CA GLY A 213 -6.86 -7.34 13.00
C GLY A 213 -8.15 -7.30 12.17
N PRO A 214 -8.29 -8.22 11.20
CA PRO A 214 -9.47 -8.30 10.37
C PRO A 214 -10.69 -8.74 11.17
N LEU A 215 -11.84 -8.13 10.91
CA LEU A 215 -13.12 -8.59 11.46
C LEU A 215 -13.48 -9.97 10.90
N ILE A 216 -13.66 -10.94 11.80
CA ILE A 216 -14.11 -12.29 11.45
C ILE A 216 -15.62 -12.38 11.76
N PRO A 217 -16.51 -12.36 10.75
CA PRO A 217 -17.93 -12.52 10.97
C PRO A 217 -18.25 -13.92 11.54
N ARG A 218 -19.19 -13.98 12.47
CA ARG A 218 -19.76 -15.26 12.93
C ARG A 218 -20.54 -15.91 11.79
N ARG A 219 -20.65 -17.24 11.82
CA ARG A 219 -21.34 -18.01 10.77
C ARG A 219 -22.77 -17.47 10.57
N GLY A 220 -23.10 -17.07 9.34
CA GLY A 220 -24.41 -16.52 8.98
C GLY A 220 -24.59 -15.02 9.25
N GLN A 221 -23.61 -14.33 9.83
CA GLN A 221 -23.66 -12.89 10.06
C GLN A 221 -22.93 -12.14 8.94
N GLN A 222 -23.62 -11.21 8.27
CA GLN A 222 -22.97 -10.27 7.37
C GLN A 222 -22.38 -9.10 8.17
N LEU A 223 -21.21 -8.61 7.75
CA LEU A 223 -20.66 -7.37 8.29
C LEU A 223 -21.59 -6.21 7.94
N THR A 224 -21.80 -5.30 8.88
CA THR A 224 -22.55 -4.06 8.61
C THR A 224 -21.82 -3.22 7.56
N PRO A 225 -22.51 -2.31 6.84
CA PRO A 225 -21.84 -1.43 5.87
C PRO A 225 -20.68 -0.63 6.47
N GLU A 226 -20.82 -0.20 7.73
CA GLU A 226 -19.75 0.49 8.46
C GLU A 226 -18.54 -0.41 8.74
N GLN A 227 -18.78 -1.66 9.11
CA GLN A 227 -17.71 -2.65 9.33
C GLN A 227 -16.98 -2.98 8.02
N GLN A 228 -17.72 -3.11 6.90
CA GLN A 228 -17.13 -3.34 5.59
C GLN A 228 -16.23 -2.16 5.17
N ARG A 229 -16.73 -0.93 5.29
CA ARG A 229 -15.94 0.29 5.03
C ARG A 229 -14.71 0.38 5.92
N PHE A 230 -14.83 -0.02 7.19
CA PHE A 230 -13.70 -0.07 8.10
C PHE A 230 -12.65 -1.08 7.62
N GLU A 231 -13.04 -2.31 7.26
CA GLU A 231 -12.11 -3.32 6.74
C GLU A 231 -11.39 -2.85 5.47
N GLU A 232 -12.10 -2.19 4.55
CA GLU A 232 -11.51 -1.63 3.33
C GLU A 232 -10.41 -0.61 3.63
N ARG A 233 -10.62 0.25 4.62
CA ARG A 233 -9.71 1.35 4.95
C ARG A 233 -8.67 1.00 6.02
N ARG A 234 -8.87 -0.08 6.79
CA ARG A 234 -8.06 -0.44 7.99
C ARG A 234 -6.56 -0.42 7.71
N MET A 235 -6.19 -0.92 6.53
CA MET A 235 -4.81 -1.05 6.11
C MET A 235 -4.26 0.17 5.35
N VAL A 236 -5.03 1.24 5.21
CA VAL A 236 -4.67 2.38 4.34
C VAL A 236 -3.85 3.40 5.11
N PHE A 237 -2.60 3.56 4.67
CA PHE A 237 -1.65 4.51 5.23
C PHE A 237 -0.99 5.31 4.11
N ARG A 238 -0.44 6.47 4.45
CA ARG A 238 0.39 7.26 3.54
C ARG A 238 1.81 7.32 4.08
N ILE A 239 2.79 7.00 3.26
CA ILE A 239 4.21 7.16 3.62
C ILE A 239 4.54 8.65 3.63
N LEU A 240 5.21 9.12 4.69
CA LEU A 240 5.75 10.46 4.84
C LEU A 240 7.23 10.45 4.45
N ARG A 241 7.53 10.66 3.17
CA ARG A 241 8.90 10.56 2.65
C ARG A 241 9.83 11.58 3.28
N GLU A 242 9.32 12.76 3.59
CA GLU A 242 10.06 13.86 4.21
C GLU A 242 10.53 13.56 5.63
N LYS A 243 9.87 12.64 6.34
CA LYS A 243 10.28 12.17 7.68
C LYS A 243 11.03 10.84 7.63
N SER A 244 10.83 10.06 6.57
CA SER A 244 11.39 8.72 6.43
C SER A 244 12.89 8.75 6.08
N ARG A 245 13.61 7.72 6.52
CA ARG A 245 15.04 7.53 6.29
C ARG A 245 15.37 6.03 6.17
N PRO A 246 16.53 5.64 5.64
CA PRO A 246 16.91 4.21 5.60
C PRO A 246 16.77 3.55 6.98
N GLY A 247 16.07 2.41 7.03
CA GLY A 247 15.78 1.67 8.27
C GLY A 247 14.62 2.21 9.11
N GLU A 248 14.02 3.35 8.75
CA GLU A 248 12.88 3.93 9.46
C GLU A 248 11.90 4.60 8.49
N ILE A 249 10.70 4.04 8.36
CA ILE A 249 9.62 4.69 7.59
C ILE A 249 8.61 5.34 8.51
N TRP A 250 8.12 6.49 8.07
CA TRP A 250 7.05 7.21 8.72
C TRP A 250 5.79 7.05 7.90
N VAL A 251 4.71 6.68 8.56
CA VAL A 251 3.41 6.53 7.94
C VAL A 251 2.37 7.30 8.74
N ARG A 252 1.38 7.83 8.05
CA ARG A 252 0.18 8.38 8.68
C ARG A 252 -1.05 7.63 8.27
N ILE A 253 -2.04 7.61 9.16
CA ILE A 253 -3.39 7.14 8.83
C ILE A 253 -3.96 8.01 7.70
N VAL A 254 -4.60 7.36 6.73
CA VAL A 254 -5.42 8.02 5.72
C VAL A 254 -6.87 7.95 6.18
N SER A 255 -7.49 9.10 6.35
CA SER A 255 -8.87 9.22 6.83
C SER A 255 -9.87 9.09 5.68
N ASP A 256 -11.14 8.85 6.01
CA ASP A 256 -12.22 8.76 5.00
C ASP A 256 -12.44 10.07 4.24
N LYS A 257 -12.12 11.20 4.87
CA LYS A 257 -12.19 12.53 4.24
C LYS A 257 -11.22 12.68 3.07
N GLU A 258 -10.20 11.85 3.02
CA GLU A 258 -9.21 11.83 1.94
C GLU A 258 -9.57 10.83 0.82
N ARG A 259 -10.66 10.09 0.97
CA ARG A 259 -11.21 9.26 -0.10
C ARG A 259 -11.62 10.15 -1.25
N ILE A 260 -11.29 9.75 -2.47
CA ILE A 260 -11.75 10.45 -3.66
C ILE A 260 -13.22 10.10 -3.84
N ILE A 261 -14.06 11.13 -3.75
CA ILE A 261 -15.43 11.06 -4.22
C ILE A 261 -15.34 11.36 -5.71
N LEU A 262 -15.57 10.33 -6.53
CA LEU A 262 -15.76 10.47 -7.97
C LEU A 262 -17.21 10.86 -8.25
#